data_AF-B4JFP4-F1
#
_entry.id   AF-B4JFP4-F1
#
_cell.length_a   1.000
_cell.length_b   1.000
_cell.length_c   1.000
_cell.angle_alpha   90.00
_cell.angle_beta   90.00
_cell.angle_gamma   90.00
#
_symmetry.space_group_name_H-M   'P 1'
#
loop_
_entity.id
_entity.type
_entity.pdbx_description
1 polymer ?
#
loop_
_entity_poly.entity_id
_entity_poly.type
_entity_poly.pdbx_seq_one_letter_code
_entity_poly.pdbx_strand_id
1 'polypeptide(L)'
;MSADTTTDVTTSKVPDWVQAEQFVDVLKESVKGFSKIKSFKVSNGVAAGENYATIMLRVNFEIELDGYATATSALSAVLLDRTEAASVEKILSDSAEGNDSKTFLYSNARYRKHIQVILPWLYNRGAMEY
;
A
#
# COMPACT_ATOMS: atom_id res chain seq x y z
N MET A 1 -2.52 0.56 51.54
CA MET A 1 -1.59 -0.15 50.64
C MET A 1 -2.12 0.06 49.24
N SER A 2 -1.66 1.10 48.56
CA SER A 2 -2.04 1.42 47.18
C SER A 2 -0.81 1.18 46.33
N ALA A 3 -0.92 0.25 45.38
CA ALA A 3 0.15 -0.16 44.50
C ALA A 3 0.45 0.97 43.52
N ASP A 4 1.65 1.54 43.65
CA ASP A 4 2.24 2.46 42.69
C ASP A 4 2.73 1.62 41.51
N THR A 5 2.06 1.69 40.37
CA THR A 5 2.54 1.12 39.11
C THR A 5 3.11 2.27 38.30
N THR A 6 4.37 2.60 38.58
CA THR A 6 5.16 3.56 37.79
C THR A 6 5.33 3.01 36.38
N THR A 7 4.56 3.56 35.44
CA THR A 7 4.82 3.44 34.00
C THR A 7 6.16 4.10 33.70
N ASP A 8 7.15 3.28 33.35
CA ASP A 8 8.46 3.69 32.87
C ASP A 8 8.31 4.30 31.47
N VAL A 9 8.25 5.63 31.39
CA VAL A 9 8.17 6.38 30.13
C VAL A 9 9.59 6.53 29.59
N THR A 10 10.03 5.58 28.76
CA THR A 10 11.14 5.83 27.85
C THR A 10 10.78 7.01 26.95
N THR A 11 11.51 8.10 27.07
CA THR A 11 11.37 9.36 26.33
C THR A 11 11.44 9.14 24.81
N SER A 12 10.31 8.87 24.19
CA SER A 12 10.10 9.03 22.76
C SER A 12 9.89 10.52 22.48
N LYS A 13 10.69 11.13 21.60
CA LYS A 13 10.46 12.51 21.12
C LYS A 13 9.26 12.61 20.15
N VAL A 14 8.59 11.49 19.87
CA VAL A 14 7.41 11.44 19.02
C VAL A 14 6.19 11.79 19.87
N PRO A 15 5.36 12.77 19.47
CA PRO A 15 4.16 13.12 20.21
C PRO A 15 3.10 12.00 20.21
N ASP A 16 2.48 11.75 21.36
CA ASP A 16 1.47 10.70 21.54
C ASP A 16 0.19 10.93 20.72
N TRP A 17 -0.05 12.13 20.20
CA TRP A 17 -1.21 12.40 19.35
C TRP A 17 -1.05 11.90 17.92
N VAL A 18 0.17 11.51 17.51
CA VAL A 18 0.45 10.99 16.17
C VAL A 18 0.07 9.52 16.11
N GLN A 19 -1.09 9.22 15.52
CA GLN A 19 -1.68 7.88 15.52
C GLN A 19 -2.01 7.42 14.10
N ALA A 20 -2.01 6.10 13.88
CA ALA A 20 -2.15 5.50 12.55
C ALA A 20 -3.50 5.84 11.89
N GLU A 21 -4.56 5.94 12.69
CA GLU A 21 -5.95 6.14 12.25
C GLU A 21 -6.14 7.48 11.54
N GLN A 22 -5.34 8.49 11.89
CA GLN A 22 -5.39 9.82 11.29
C GLN A 22 -4.96 9.82 9.81
N PHE A 23 -4.26 8.78 9.37
CA PHE A 23 -3.75 8.65 8.00
C PHE A 23 -4.63 7.78 7.11
N VAL A 24 -5.68 7.16 7.65
CA VAL A 24 -6.53 6.21 6.90
C VAL A 24 -7.12 6.85 5.66
N ASP A 25 -7.65 8.06 5.75
CA ASP A 25 -8.30 8.72 4.61
C ASP A 25 -7.28 9.11 3.54
N VAL A 26 -6.13 9.64 3.95
CA VAL A 26 -5.02 9.96 3.03
C VAL A 26 -4.52 8.69 2.33
N LEU A 27 -4.40 7.56 3.04
CA LEU A 27 -3.98 6.29 2.46
C LEU A 27 -5.01 5.72 1.49
N LYS A 28 -6.32 5.85 1.80
CA LYS A 28 -7.41 5.48 0.87
C LYS A 28 -7.36 6.29 -0.42
N GLU A 29 -7.08 7.59 -0.32
CA GLU A 29 -6.99 8.49 -1.48
C GLU A 29 -5.70 8.29 -2.28
N SER A 30 -4.59 8.01 -1.60
CA SER A 30 -3.26 7.99 -2.23
C SER A 30 -2.84 6.61 -2.74
N VAL A 31 -3.37 5.53 -2.15
CA VAL A 31 -2.97 4.16 -2.49
C VAL A 31 -4.19 3.36 -2.95
N LYS A 32 -4.23 3.10 -4.26
CA LYS A 32 -5.28 2.27 -4.85
C LYS A 32 -5.33 0.88 -4.21
N GLY A 33 -6.51 0.49 -3.77
CA GLY A 33 -6.74 -0.82 -3.14
C GLY A 33 -6.23 -0.90 -1.71
N PHE A 34 -5.99 0.23 -1.03
CA PHE A 34 -5.74 0.21 0.41
C PHE A 34 -6.88 -0.49 1.15
N SER A 35 -6.55 -1.50 1.96
CA SER A 35 -7.49 -2.22 2.81
C SER A 35 -7.35 -1.78 4.26
N LYS A 36 -6.16 -1.92 4.86
CA LYS A 36 -5.91 -1.53 6.26
C LYS A 36 -4.43 -1.34 6.55
N ILE A 37 -4.13 -0.63 7.64
CA ILE A 37 -2.78 -0.53 8.19
C ILE A 37 -2.50 -1.79 9.02
N LYS A 38 -1.39 -2.49 8.73
CA LYS A 38 -0.89 -3.62 9.54
C LYS A 38 0.11 -3.18 10.59
N SER A 39 0.97 -2.24 10.24
CA SER A 39 2.01 -1.73 11.12
C SER A 39 2.26 -0.26 10.82
N PHE A 40 2.48 0.49 11.89
CA PHE A 40 2.73 1.92 11.88
C PHE A 40 3.95 2.19 12.75
N LYS A 41 4.99 2.78 12.16
CA LYS A 41 6.23 3.11 12.87
C LYS A 41 6.56 4.56 12.63
N VAL A 42 6.72 5.31 13.71
CA VAL A 42 7.09 6.72 13.67
C VAL A 42 8.44 6.90 14.33
N SER A 43 9.32 7.65 13.67
CA SER A 43 10.62 8.02 14.21
C SER A 43 10.94 9.47 13.87
N ASN A 44 11.96 10.05 14.53
CA ASN A 44 12.50 11.33 14.09
C ASN A 44 13.05 11.18 12.67
N GLY A 45 12.84 12.19 11.84
CA GLY A 45 13.28 12.22 10.45
C GLY A 45 14.80 12.35 10.28
N VAL A 46 15.48 12.85 11.33
CA VAL A 46 16.90 13.19 11.31
C VAL A 46 17.57 12.81 12.64
N ALA A 47 18.88 12.53 12.60
CA ALA A 47 19.69 12.23 13.78
C ALA A 47 19.83 13.46 14.71
N ALA A 48 20.12 13.22 15.99
CA ALA A 48 20.32 14.29 16.97
C ALA A 48 21.56 15.14 16.60
N GLY A 49 21.38 16.46 16.44
CA GLY A 49 22.48 17.40 16.16
C GLY A 49 22.37 18.15 14.82
N GLU A 50 21.44 17.76 13.93
CA GLU A 50 21.14 18.52 12.70
C GLU A 50 20.00 19.54 12.98
N ASN A 51 20.32 20.83 12.87
CA ASN A 51 19.43 21.95 13.20
C ASN A 51 18.22 22.08 12.24
N TYR A 52 17.11 22.65 12.74
CA TYR A 52 15.81 22.95 12.09
C TYR A 52 14.93 21.76 11.67
N ALA A 53 15.49 20.59 11.37
CA ALA A 53 14.70 19.41 10.98
C ALA A 53 14.29 18.51 12.17
N THR A 54 14.61 18.88 13.40
CA THR A 54 14.39 18.07 14.62
C THR A 54 12.90 17.77 14.91
N ILE A 55 11.96 18.50 14.28
CA ILE A 55 10.52 18.31 14.44
C ILE A 55 9.93 17.37 13.36
N MET A 56 10.66 17.12 12.27
CA MET A 56 10.14 16.26 11.20
C MET A 56 10.05 14.81 11.69
N LEU A 57 8.90 14.18 11.47
CA LEU A 57 8.69 12.77 11.75
C LEU A 57 8.75 11.98 10.44
N ARG A 58 9.45 10.85 10.47
CA ARG A 58 9.36 9.82 9.44
C ARG A 58 8.32 8.81 9.87
N VAL A 59 7.32 8.63 9.02
CA VAL A 59 6.25 7.65 9.22
C VAL A 59 6.42 6.53 8.22
N ASN A 60 6.48 5.29 8.71
CA ASN A 60 6.53 4.09 7.89
C ASN A 60 5.25 3.29 8.13
N PHE A 61 4.55 2.97 7.04
CA PHE A 61 3.37 2.13 7.06
C PHE A 61 3.67 0.80 6.39
N GLU A 62 3.23 -0.29 7.02
CA GLU A 62 3.00 -1.56 6.32
C GLU A 62 1.48 -1.66 6.14
N ILE A 63 1.04 -1.62 4.89
CA ILE A 63 -0.39 -1.62 4.54
C ILE A 63 -0.77 -2.92 3.85
N GLU A 64 -2.00 -3.37 4.10
CA GLU A 64 -2.64 -4.41 3.33
C GLU A 64 -3.32 -3.79 2.12
N LEU A 65 -3.10 -4.40 0.95
CA LEU A 65 -3.87 -4.09 -0.25
C LEU A 65 -4.92 -5.18 -0.46
N ASP A 66 -6.05 -4.79 -1.01
CA ASP A 66 -7.07 -5.74 -1.43
C ASP A 66 -6.52 -6.68 -2.52
N GLY A 67 -7.05 -7.90 -2.54
CA GLY A 67 -6.65 -8.94 -3.47
C GLY A 67 -7.03 -8.60 -4.90
N TYR A 68 -8.07 -7.78 -5.11
CA TYR A 68 -8.54 -7.40 -6.43
C TYR A 68 -7.54 -6.49 -7.14
N ALA A 69 -7.09 -5.43 -6.48
CA ALA A 69 -6.08 -4.48 -6.93
C ALA A 69 -4.77 -5.22 -7.21
N THR A 70 -4.37 -6.13 -6.31
CA THR A 70 -3.17 -6.95 -6.50
C THR A 70 -3.29 -7.86 -7.73
N ALA A 71 -4.44 -8.52 -7.92
CA ALA A 71 -4.68 -9.40 -9.06
C ALA A 71 -4.85 -8.66 -10.39
N THR A 72 -5.30 -7.39 -10.37
CA THR A 72 -5.50 -6.59 -11.59
C THR A 72 -4.31 -5.72 -11.97
N SER A 73 -3.43 -5.39 -11.02
CA SER A 73 -2.21 -4.59 -11.26
C SER A 73 -0.93 -5.44 -11.28
N ALA A 74 -0.55 -6.05 -10.15
CA ALA A 74 0.73 -6.76 -10.04
C ALA A 74 0.76 -8.04 -10.88
N LEU A 75 -0.30 -8.86 -10.80
CA LEU A 75 -0.38 -10.09 -11.57
C LEU A 75 -0.43 -9.82 -13.08
N SER A 76 -1.13 -8.78 -13.52
CA SER A 76 -1.17 -8.40 -14.93
C SER A 76 0.20 -7.94 -15.41
N ALA A 77 0.92 -7.14 -14.61
CA ALA A 77 2.28 -6.71 -14.93
C ALA A 77 3.28 -7.87 -15.04
N VAL A 78 3.21 -8.86 -14.14
CA VAL A 78 4.10 -10.04 -14.16
C VAL A 78 3.82 -10.95 -15.35
N LEU A 79 2.56 -11.05 -15.78
CA LEU A 79 2.15 -11.93 -16.87
C LEU A 79 2.26 -11.29 -18.26
N LEU A 80 2.71 -10.04 -18.36
CA LEU A 80 3.01 -9.37 -19.63
C LEU A 80 4.03 -10.18 -20.44
N ASP A 81 3.71 -10.44 -21.71
CA ASP A 81 4.67 -11.03 -22.63
C ASP A 81 5.76 -10.00 -22.98
N ARG A 82 7.02 -10.46 -22.99
CA ARG A 82 8.24 -9.63 -23.14
C ARG A 82 8.29 -8.81 -24.44
N THR A 83 7.43 -9.08 -25.41
CA THR A 83 7.37 -8.36 -26.69
C THR A 83 6.82 -6.93 -26.58
N GLU A 84 6.22 -6.57 -25.43
CA GLU A 84 5.61 -5.25 -25.15
C GLU A 84 6.40 -4.44 -24.10
N ALA A 85 7.71 -4.72 -23.95
CA ALA A 85 8.58 -4.25 -22.87
C ALA A 85 8.75 -2.72 -22.72
N ALA A 86 8.09 -1.90 -23.55
CA ALA A 86 8.22 -0.44 -23.51
C ALA A 86 7.16 0.27 -22.66
N SER A 87 6.09 -0.41 -22.19
CA SER A 87 4.85 0.29 -21.85
C SER A 87 4.35 0.11 -20.41
N VAL A 88 5.15 -0.38 -19.45
CA VAL A 88 4.69 -0.45 -18.03
C VAL A 88 4.30 0.95 -17.53
N GLU A 89 5.09 1.97 -17.86
CA GLU A 89 4.80 3.37 -17.56
C GLU A 89 3.51 3.86 -18.23
N LYS A 90 3.27 3.41 -19.47
CA LYS A 90 2.04 3.71 -20.22
C LYS A 90 0.81 3.02 -19.59
N ILE A 91 0.95 1.77 -19.16
CA ILE A 91 -0.09 0.96 -18.50
C ILE A 91 -0.49 1.55 -17.15
N LEU A 92 0.48 2.09 -16.39
CA LEU A 92 0.22 2.74 -15.10
C LEU A 92 -0.27 4.18 -15.23
N SER A 93 -0.16 4.80 -16.41
CA SER A 93 -0.69 6.14 -16.62
C SER A 93 -2.23 6.14 -16.69
N ASP A 94 -2.87 7.13 -16.07
CA ASP A 94 -4.31 7.41 -16.22
C ASP A 94 -4.61 8.21 -17.50
N SER A 95 -3.84 7.96 -18.57
CA SER A 95 -4.07 8.55 -19.89
C SER A 95 -5.04 7.69 -20.72
N ALA A 96 -5.66 8.27 -21.75
CA ALA A 96 -6.48 7.51 -22.70
C ALA A 96 -5.70 6.33 -23.31
N GLU A 97 -4.43 6.56 -23.62
CA GLU A 97 -3.54 5.53 -24.17
C GLU A 97 -3.18 4.45 -23.14
N GLY A 98 -3.14 4.81 -21.84
CA GLY A 98 -3.00 3.87 -20.74
C GLY A 98 -4.22 2.97 -20.60
N ASN A 99 -5.43 3.49 -20.85
CA ASN A 99 -6.66 2.69 -20.85
C ASN A 99 -6.75 1.73 -22.05
N ASP A 100 -6.30 2.12 -23.23
CA ASP A 100 -6.18 1.21 -24.38
C ASP A 100 -5.15 0.11 -24.10
N SER A 101 -4.05 0.46 -23.43
CA SER A 101 -3.02 -0.49 -23.00
C SER A 101 -3.56 -1.49 -21.96
N LYS A 102 -4.45 -1.06 -21.05
CA LYS A 102 -5.17 -1.95 -20.11
C LYS A 102 -6.09 -2.93 -20.85
N THR A 103 -6.73 -2.51 -21.94
CA THR A 103 -7.57 -3.38 -22.78
C THR A 103 -6.75 -4.51 -23.39
N PHE A 104 -5.58 -4.18 -23.95
CA PHE A 104 -4.64 -5.17 -24.46
C PHE A 104 -4.16 -6.12 -23.35
N LEU A 105 -3.76 -5.57 -22.21
CA LEU A 105 -3.27 -6.32 -21.04
C LEU A 105 -4.28 -7.36 -20.55
N TYR A 106 -5.54 -6.98 -20.37
CA TYR A 106 -6.60 -7.87 -19.89
C TYR A 106 -7.11 -8.83 -20.97
N SER A 107 -6.82 -8.57 -22.24
CA SER A 107 -7.10 -9.49 -23.33
C SER A 107 -6.10 -10.64 -23.46
N ASN A 108 -4.94 -10.58 -22.79
CA ASN A 108 -3.92 -11.63 -22.88
C ASN A 108 -4.48 -12.99 -22.39
N ALA A 109 -4.35 -14.04 -23.19
CA ALA A 109 -4.85 -15.38 -22.87
C ALA A 109 -4.21 -15.98 -21.61
N ARG A 110 -2.93 -15.69 -21.34
CA ARG A 110 -2.23 -16.10 -20.12
C ARG A 110 -2.83 -15.39 -18.91
N TYR A 111 -2.99 -14.07 -18.96
CA TYR A 111 -3.64 -13.32 -17.89
C TYR A 111 -5.06 -13.84 -17.61
N ARG A 112 -5.87 -14.03 -18.67
CA ARG A 112 -7.24 -14.55 -18.55
C ARG A 112 -7.30 -15.92 -17.88
N LYS A 113 -6.38 -16.83 -18.21
CA LYS A 113 -6.33 -18.15 -17.58
C LYS A 113 -6.04 -18.08 -16.09
N HIS A 114 -5.11 -17.22 -15.67
CA HIS A 114 -4.72 -17.09 -14.26
C HIS A 114 -5.80 -16.34 -13.45
N ILE A 115 -6.34 -15.25 -13.98
CA ILE A 115 -7.32 -14.42 -13.26
C ILE A 115 -8.64 -15.18 -13.02
N GLN A 116 -9.03 -16.08 -13.93
CA GLN A 116 -10.21 -16.95 -13.77
C GLN A 116 -10.12 -17.92 -12.58
N VAL A 117 -8.92 -18.30 -12.18
CA VAL A 117 -8.70 -19.18 -11.02
C VAL A 117 -8.48 -18.37 -9.75
N ILE A 118 -7.73 -17.28 -9.87
CA ILE A 118 -7.32 -16.46 -8.72
C ILE A 118 -8.49 -15.63 -8.16
N LEU A 119 -9.35 -15.05 -9.00
CA LEU A 119 -10.46 -14.23 -8.51
C LEU A 119 -11.44 -15.00 -7.61
N PRO A 120 -11.97 -16.18 -8.00
CA PRO A 120 -12.81 -16.98 -7.10
C PRO A 120 -12.09 -17.40 -5.82
N TRP A 121 -10.79 -17.70 -5.91
CA TRP A 121 -9.99 -18.09 -4.76
C TRP A 121 -9.82 -16.94 -3.76
N LEU A 122 -9.57 -15.72 -4.23
CA LEU A 122 -9.46 -14.53 -3.39
C LEU A 122 -10.81 -14.20 -2.75
N TYR A 123 -11.89 -14.25 -3.54
CA TYR A 123 -13.24 -14.00 -3.06
C TYR A 123 -13.62 -14.95 -1.92
N ASN A 124 -13.39 -16.25 -2.10
CA ASN A 124 -13.70 -17.26 -1.08
C ASN A 124 -12.87 -17.16 0.21
N ARG A 125 -11.82 -16.32 0.23
CA ARG A 125 -10.99 -16.06 1.42
C ARG A 125 -11.23 -14.68 2.04
N GLY A 126 -12.23 -13.94 1.58
CA GLY A 126 -12.50 -12.58 2.05
C GLY A 126 -11.45 -11.55 1.62
N ALA A 127 -10.55 -11.90 0.68
CA ALA A 127 -9.49 -11.00 0.23
C ALA A 127 -9.99 -9.94 -0.78
N MET A 128 -11.30 -9.83 -0.98
CA MET A 128 -11.96 -8.92 -1.92
C MET A 128 -12.94 -7.98 -1.21
N GLU A 129 -13.07 -8.08 0.11
CA GLU A 129 -14.02 -7.30 0.91
C GLU A 129 -13.40 -5.95 1.32
N TYR A 130 -14.22 -4.90 1.25
CA TYR A 130 -13.87 -3.49 1.51
C TYR A 130 -14.27 -3.06 2.92
#